data_AF-A0A0F7PKI3-F1
#
_entry.id   AF-A0A0F7PKI3-F1
#
_cell.length_a   1.000
_cell.length_b   1.000
_cell.length_c   1.000
_cell.angle_alpha   90.00
_cell.angle_beta   90.00
_cell.angle_gamma   90.00
#
_symmetry.space_group_name_H-M   'P 1'
#
loop_
_entity.id
_entity.type
_entity.pdbx_description
1 polymer ?
#
loop_
_entity_poly.entity_id
_entity_poly.type
_entity_poly.pdbx_seq_one_letter_code
_entity_poly.pdbx_strand_id
1 'polypeptide(L)'
;MVKVHINGNTLTAARSAAKKREILEYRDQDTHGLMLRVRNGQCLWFWATRDGKTSLCRLDTFQDDELGKLRSLVKRLKLEVKEDRDPKILIEAFVKSGGVDIQKSVEVAGVAAGEWIWETMRDRYLDYVKDNLSAATYAGHRKAIGAYQEGVIAGDFKGLCGMPIKSITPSDISGVLLSIQERGKAKGKGANWNQMRLTHSAIRGCFKWATSPEVYKDSKLEMNVSLMVSVPTRPKKDATDIRNKATFTAILASPLQLHNFAFKWLGANYECDVSIINAIRLQMLTGQRIETVLSAHKSEFVRTKGRPWKYVWALGPDKMGAYRLLPLPDVCSSLVHDMLTSDELVVEENVHLFPPLRPEKGKSTDRSKGHLSYSAIKNAIVAARTEDGPLPTTFKGTHDHRRAFTTHLDDWTSLGFVDGKSVETVTHKNEGRESVSQSIYNYDDKLKEKHKVLQTYETKVLYATTGGIQDEYHDRYWSLEE
;
A
#
# COMPACT_ATOMS: atom_id res chain seq x y z
N MET A 1 37.60 -25.82 -46.97
CA MET A 1 36.38 -25.60 -46.15
C MET A 1 35.43 -26.74 -46.42
N VAL A 2 34.95 -27.43 -45.38
CA VAL A 2 34.14 -28.65 -45.53
C VAL A 2 32.75 -28.40 -44.93
N LYS A 3 31.67 -28.63 -45.70
CA LYS A 3 30.30 -28.59 -45.19
C LYS A 3 29.95 -29.97 -44.66
N VAL A 4 29.64 -30.10 -43.38
CA VAL A 4 29.37 -31.39 -42.72
C VAL A 4 28.24 -31.27 -41.71
N HIS A 5 27.56 -32.37 -41.41
CA HIS A 5 26.76 -32.46 -40.18
C HIS A 5 27.74 -32.62 -39.02
N ILE A 6 27.94 -31.57 -38.22
CA ILE A 6 28.90 -31.64 -37.12
C ILE A 6 28.35 -32.61 -36.07
N ASN A 7 29.15 -33.61 -35.71
CA ASN A 7 28.85 -34.69 -34.76
C ASN A 7 30.14 -35.10 -34.02
N GLY A 8 30.06 -36.06 -33.09
CA GLY A 8 31.22 -36.50 -32.30
C GLY A 8 32.45 -36.92 -33.14
N ASN A 9 32.23 -37.54 -34.30
CA ASN A 9 33.32 -37.90 -35.22
C ASN A 9 34.00 -36.66 -35.81
N THR A 10 33.22 -35.64 -36.16
CA THR A 10 33.73 -34.36 -36.64
C THR A 10 34.54 -33.64 -35.55
N LEU A 11 34.09 -33.69 -34.30
CA LEU A 11 34.81 -33.11 -33.16
C LEU A 11 36.14 -33.83 -32.93
N THR A 12 36.15 -35.16 -33.02
CA THR A 12 37.37 -35.97 -32.91
C THR A 12 38.36 -35.66 -34.04
N ALA A 13 37.86 -35.53 -35.28
CA ALA A 13 38.67 -35.12 -36.42
C ALA A 13 39.26 -33.71 -36.22
N ALA A 14 38.47 -32.77 -35.72
CA ALA A 14 38.92 -31.41 -35.45
C ALA A 14 39.99 -31.35 -34.33
N ARG A 15 39.86 -32.17 -33.27
CA ARG A 15 40.89 -32.31 -32.22
C ARG A 15 42.20 -32.87 -32.80
N SER A 16 42.10 -33.88 -33.67
CA SER A 16 43.27 -34.47 -34.34
C SER A 16 43.97 -33.47 -35.27
N ALA A 17 43.20 -32.73 -36.08
CA ALA A 17 43.70 -31.65 -36.92
C ALA A 17 44.40 -30.54 -36.10
N ALA A 18 43.84 -30.19 -34.93
CA ALA A 18 44.46 -29.22 -34.02
C ALA A 18 45.82 -29.72 -33.52
N LYS A 19 45.94 -30.99 -33.12
CA LYS A 19 47.23 -31.58 -32.71
C LYS A 19 48.27 -31.54 -33.83
N LYS A 20 47.84 -31.76 -35.08
CA LYS A 20 48.70 -31.68 -36.28
C LYS A 20 48.95 -30.25 -36.77
N ARG A 21 48.39 -29.23 -36.10
CA ARG A 21 48.45 -27.80 -36.50
C ARG A 21 47.95 -27.53 -37.92
N GLU A 22 47.02 -28.35 -38.39
CA GLU A 22 46.37 -28.15 -39.68
C GLU A 22 45.38 -26.98 -39.63
N ILE A 23 45.13 -26.36 -40.78
CA ILE A 23 44.16 -25.27 -40.91
C ILE A 23 42.90 -25.81 -41.58
N LEU A 24 41.84 -25.99 -40.79
CA LEU A 24 40.59 -26.60 -41.23
C LEU A 24 39.38 -25.77 -40.76
N GLU A 25 38.35 -25.74 -41.60
CA GLU A 25 37.07 -25.08 -41.30
C GLU A 25 35.93 -26.03 -41.64
N TYR A 26 35.13 -26.37 -40.62
CA TYR A 26 33.91 -27.16 -40.73
C TYR A 26 32.71 -26.22 -40.59
N ARG A 27 31.77 -26.26 -41.54
CA ARG A 27 30.49 -25.56 -41.42
C ARG A 27 29.38 -26.55 -41.15
N ASP A 28 28.58 -26.26 -40.13
CA ASP A 28 27.43 -27.10 -39.77
C ASP A 28 26.34 -26.99 -40.84
N GLN A 29 25.87 -28.13 -41.32
CA GLN A 29 24.73 -28.19 -42.24
C GLN A 29 23.39 -28.01 -41.51
N ASP A 30 23.29 -28.47 -40.25
CA ASP A 30 22.03 -28.41 -39.49
C ASP A 30 21.70 -27.00 -39.01
N THR A 31 22.72 -26.16 -38.74
CA THR A 31 22.54 -24.77 -38.31
C THR A 31 23.41 -23.82 -39.11
N HIS A 32 22.82 -23.20 -40.14
CA HIS A 32 23.49 -22.20 -40.96
C HIS A 32 24.09 -21.06 -40.12
N GLY A 33 25.40 -20.84 -40.27
CA GLY A 33 26.15 -19.83 -39.55
C GLY A 33 26.99 -20.39 -38.40
N LEU A 34 26.74 -21.62 -37.93
CA LEU A 34 27.64 -22.28 -36.99
C LEU A 34 28.85 -22.86 -37.73
N MET A 35 30.05 -22.58 -37.21
CA MET A 35 31.32 -23.01 -37.78
C MET A 35 32.27 -23.47 -36.68
N LEU A 36 33.06 -24.51 -36.96
CA LEU A 36 34.22 -24.90 -36.17
C LEU A 36 35.49 -24.60 -36.97
N ARG A 37 36.42 -23.84 -36.38
CA ARG A 37 37.68 -23.45 -37.03
C ARG A 37 38.86 -23.96 -36.23
N VAL A 38 39.73 -24.69 -36.91
CA VAL A 38 41.03 -25.15 -36.42
C VAL A 38 42.11 -24.25 -37.01
N ARG A 39 42.89 -23.58 -36.16
CA ARG A 39 44.03 -22.74 -36.58
C ARG A 39 45.04 -22.64 -35.44
N ASN A 40 46.34 -22.69 -35.77
CA ASN A 40 47.45 -22.51 -34.81
C ASN A 40 47.36 -23.47 -33.61
N GLY A 41 46.91 -24.71 -33.83
CA GLY A 41 46.76 -25.71 -32.78
C GLY A 41 45.56 -25.50 -31.83
N GLN A 42 44.66 -24.56 -32.14
CA GLN A 42 43.45 -24.32 -31.37
C GLN A 42 42.20 -24.63 -32.21
N CYS A 43 41.15 -25.08 -31.53
CA CYS A 43 39.84 -25.33 -32.12
C CYS A 43 38.80 -24.42 -31.44
N LEU A 44 38.13 -23.58 -32.23
CA LEU A 44 37.22 -22.54 -31.76
C LEU A 44 35.90 -22.62 -32.51
N TRP A 45 34.81 -22.44 -31.79
CA TRP A 45 33.48 -22.25 -32.34
C TRP A 45 33.31 -20.81 -32.79
N PHE A 46 32.70 -20.64 -33.96
CA PHE A 46 32.41 -19.34 -34.56
C PHE A 46 30.96 -19.27 -35.00
N TRP A 47 30.40 -18.07 -34.90
CA TRP A 47 29.22 -17.67 -35.62
C TRP A 47 29.62 -16.84 -36.84
N ALA A 48 29.41 -17.38 -38.03
CA ALA A 48 29.73 -16.77 -39.31
C ALA A 48 28.48 -16.14 -39.92
N THR A 49 28.53 -14.83 -40.17
CA THR A 49 27.52 -14.05 -40.89
C THR A 49 28.07 -13.63 -42.25
N ARG A 50 27.31 -12.83 -43.02
CA ARG A 50 27.81 -12.23 -44.27
C ARG A 50 28.95 -11.25 -44.01
N ASP A 51 28.87 -10.53 -42.89
CA ASP A 51 29.73 -9.38 -42.59
C ASP A 51 30.97 -9.75 -41.75
N GLY A 52 31.04 -10.98 -41.24
CA GLY A 52 32.21 -11.42 -40.48
C GLY A 52 32.06 -12.77 -39.78
N LYS A 53 33.05 -13.08 -38.94
CA LYS A 53 33.06 -14.26 -38.07
C LYS A 53 33.28 -13.81 -36.63
N THR A 54 32.36 -14.15 -35.74
CA THR A 54 32.46 -13.85 -34.30
C THR A 54 32.81 -15.12 -33.54
N SER A 55 33.87 -15.09 -32.73
CA SER A 55 34.26 -16.23 -31.89
C SER A 55 33.23 -16.43 -30.78
N LEU A 56 32.73 -17.66 -30.63
CA LEU A 56 31.82 -18.03 -29.55
C LEU A 56 32.60 -18.50 -28.33
N CYS A 57 33.45 -19.52 -28.50
CA CYS A 57 34.13 -20.24 -27.41
C CYS A 57 35.16 -21.24 -27.95
N ARG A 58 35.94 -21.85 -27.05
CA ARG A 58 36.82 -22.98 -27.38
C ARG A 58 36.04 -24.28 -27.50
N LEU A 59 36.57 -25.22 -28.28
CA LEU A 59 35.97 -26.55 -28.40
C LEU A 59 35.82 -27.23 -27.04
N ASP A 60 36.83 -27.09 -26.18
CA ASP A 60 36.87 -27.74 -24.86
C ASP A 60 35.94 -27.08 -23.82
N THR A 61 35.27 -25.98 -24.17
CA THR A 61 34.26 -25.34 -23.32
C THR A 61 32.97 -26.16 -23.24
N PHE A 62 32.73 -27.09 -24.17
CA PHE A 62 31.50 -27.89 -24.26
C PHE A 62 31.80 -29.39 -24.33
N GLN A 63 30.92 -30.20 -23.76
CA GLN A 63 30.92 -31.64 -23.96
C GLN A 63 30.33 -31.99 -25.34
N ASP A 64 30.70 -33.16 -25.88
CA ASP A 64 30.33 -33.56 -27.25
C ASP A 64 28.79 -33.72 -27.43
N ASP A 65 28.03 -33.92 -26.35
CA ASP A 65 26.57 -34.04 -26.30
C ASP A 65 25.82 -32.68 -26.20
N GLU A 66 26.54 -31.58 -25.98
CA GLU A 66 25.94 -30.25 -25.78
C GLU A 66 25.79 -29.44 -27.09
N LEU A 67 26.06 -30.05 -28.24
CA LEU A 67 25.98 -29.41 -29.56
C LEU A 67 24.59 -28.78 -29.84
N GLY A 68 23.52 -29.38 -29.31
CA GLY A 68 22.15 -28.84 -29.43
C GLY A 68 22.00 -27.44 -28.82
N LYS A 69 22.75 -27.14 -27.75
CA LYS A 69 22.73 -25.83 -27.08
C LYS A 69 23.42 -24.76 -27.93
N LEU A 70 24.57 -25.08 -28.54
CA LEU A 70 25.27 -24.20 -29.48
C LEU A 70 24.42 -23.87 -30.72
N ARG A 71 23.72 -24.86 -31.27
CA ARG A 71 22.79 -24.66 -32.39
C ARG A 71 21.66 -23.71 -32.01
N SER A 72 21.13 -23.87 -30.80
CA SER A 72 20.06 -23.01 -30.27
C SER A 72 20.56 -21.58 -29.98
N LEU A 73 21.78 -21.41 -29.46
CA LEU A 73 22.43 -20.11 -29.31
C LEU A 73 22.55 -19.38 -30.65
N VAL A 74 23.03 -20.05 -31.71
CA VAL A 74 23.15 -19.43 -33.04
C VAL A 74 21.79 -19.01 -33.61
N LYS A 75 20.72 -19.78 -33.37
CA LYS A 75 19.36 -19.38 -33.73
C LYS A 75 18.94 -18.10 -33.00
N ARG A 76 19.25 -17.96 -31.71
CA ARG A 76 18.95 -16.75 -30.92
C ARG A 76 19.80 -15.56 -31.33
N LEU A 77 21.09 -15.73 -31.61
CA LEU A 77 21.98 -14.65 -32.08
C LEU A 77 21.47 -14.00 -33.39
N LYS A 78 20.87 -14.80 -34.28
CA LYS A 78 20.19 -14.26 -35.49
C LYS A 78 18.99 -13.40 -35.15
N LEU A 79 18.24 -13.74 -34.09
CA LEU A 79 17.11 -12.93 -33.63
C LEU A 79 17.60 -11.63 -32.99
N GLU A 80 18.64 -11.67 -32.16
CA GLU A 80 19.23 -10.47 -31.55
C GLU A 80 19.67 -9.45 -32.61
N VAL A 81 20.35 -9.89 -33.68
CA VAL A 81 20.73 -8.99 -34.79
C VAL A 81 19.51 -8.48 -35.55
N LYS A 82 18.45 -9.28 -35.69
CA LYS A 82 17.19 -8.81 -36.30
C LYS A 82 16.49 -7.75 -35.43
N GLU A 83 16.70 -7.81 -34.12
CA GLU A 83 16.17 -6.87 -33.11
C GLU A 83 17.12 -5.70 -32.83
N ASP A 84 18.18 -5.52 -33.63
CA ASP A 84 19.19 -4.45 -33.51
C ASP A 84 19.94 -4.45 -32.16
N ARG A 85 20.13 -5.64 -31.56
CA ARG A 85 20.88 -5.82 -30.31
C ARG A 85 22.29 -6.36 -30.56
N ASP A 86 23.26 -5.96 -29.74
CA ASP A 86 24.65 -6.44 -29.88
C ASP A 86 24.75 -7.93 -29.50
N PRO A 87 25.02 -8.84 -30.47
CA PRO A 87 25.12 -10.27 -30.21
C PRO A 87 26.28 -10.64 -29.28
N LYS A 88 27.30 -9.78 -29.10
CA LYS A 88 28.43 -10.06 -28.20
C LYS A 88 27.99 -10.18 -26.74
N ILE A 89 27.00 -9.39 -26.31
CA ILE A 89 26.47 -9.41 -24.94
C ILE A 89 25.87 -10.78 -24.62
N LEU A 90 25.10 -11.36 -25.56
CA LEU A 90 24.53 -12.70 -25.40
C LEU A 90 25.60 -13.80 -25.40
N ILE A 91 26.64 -13.67 -26.23
CA ILE A 91 27.75 -14.63 -26.25
C ILE A 91 28.47 -14.62 -24.90
N GLU A 92 28.80 -13.45 -24.35
CA GLU A 92 29.46 -13.34 -23.05
C GLU A 92 28.60 -13.89 -21.90
N ALA A 93 27.29 -13.58 -21.90
CA ALA A 93 26.35 -14.11 -20.91
C ALA A 93 26.24 -15.64 -20.99
N PHE A 94 26.20 -16.19 -22.20
CA PHE A 94 26.12 -17.63 -22.43
C PHE A 94 27.40 -18.37 -22.03
N VAL A 95 28.57 -17.79 -22.29
CA VAL A 95 29.86 -18.37 -21.85
C VAL A 95 29.99 -18.30 -20.32
N LYS A 96 29.60 -17.18 -19.69
CA LYS A 96 29.62 -17.04 -18.21
C LYS A 96 28.68 -18.01 -17.50
N SER A 97 27.55 -18.37 -18.11
CA SER A 97 26.60 -19.33 -17.55
C SER A 97 27.02 -20.79 -17.75
N GLY A 98 28.20 -21.04 -18.34
CA GLY A 98 28.68 -22.38 -18.69
C GLY A 98 27.85 -23.05 -19.78
N GLY A 99 27.07 -22.27 -20.54
CA GLY A 99 26.20 -22.80 -21.59
C GLY A 99 25.04 -23.66 -21.09
N VAL A 100 24.70 -23.59 -19.81
CA VAL A 100 23.69 -24.46 -19.18
C VAL A 100 22.26 -24.09 -19.62
N ASP A 101 21.98 -22.79 -19.78
CA ASP A 101 20.64 -22.29 -20.09
C ASP A 101 20.69 -21.03 -20.98
N ILE A 102 20.14 -21.16 -22.19
CA ILE A 102 20.06 -20.07 -23.18
C ILE A 102 19.08 -19.00 -22.70
N GLN A 103 17.98 -19.38 -22.07
CA GLN A 103 16.96 -18.44 -21.63
C GLN A 103 17.52 -17.52 -20.55
N LYS A 104 18.19 -18.10 -19.54
CA LYS A 104 18.89 -17.33 -18.51
C LYS A 104 19.99 -16.43 -19.07
N SER A 105 20.64 -16.85 -20.16
CA SER A 105 21.67 -16.06 -20.83
C SER A 105 21.08 -14.88 -21.61
N VAL A 106 19.91 -15.06 -22.25
CA VAL A 106 19.13 -13.99 -22.88
C VAL A 106 18.68 -12.97 -21.84
N GLU A 107 18.24 -13.42 -20.67
CA GLU A 107 17.84 -12.56 -19.56
C GLU A 107 19.01 -11.68 -19.08
N VAL A 108 20.16 -12.30 -18.79
CA VAL A 108 21.37 -11.57 -18.37
C VAL A 108 21.82 -10.57 -19.43
N ALA A 109 21.74 -10.95 -20.70
CA ALA A 109 22.10 -10.07 -21.81
C ALA A 109 21.11 -8.90 -21.97
N GLY A 110 19.81 -9.16 -21.80
CA GLY A 110 18.77 -8.13 -21.81
C GLY A 110 18.98 -7.09 -20.71
N VAL A 111 19.28 -7.52 -19.49
CA VAL A 111 19.62 -6.60 -18.37
C VAL A 111 20.86 -5.77 -18.70
N ALA A 112 21.92 -6.39 -19.23
CA ALA A 112 23.13 -5.68 -19.62
C ALA A 112 22.88 -4.67 -20.76
N ALA A 113 21.89 -4.93 -21.61
CA ALA A 113 21.43 -4.03 -22.66
C ALA A 113 20.43 -2.95 -22.17
N GLY A 114 20.13 -2.90 -20.87
CA GLY A 114 19.28 -1.87 -20.27
C GLY A 114 17.79 -2.24 -20.15
N GLU A 115 17.41 -3.51 -20.33
CA GLU A 115 16.05 -3.95 -20.02
C GLU A 115 15.75 -3.79 -18.53
N TRP A 116 14.50 -3.42 -18.22
CA TRP A 116 14.08 -3.24 -16.83
C TRP A 116 14.06 -4.57 -16.09
N ILE A 117 14.63 -4.57 -14.90
CA ILE A 117 14.45 -5.62 -13.89
C ILE A 117 13.31 -5.26 -12.93
N TRP A 118 12.90 -6.22 -12.12
CA TRP A 118 11.86 -6.03 -11.09
C TRP A 118 12.10 -4.77 -10.25
N GLU A 119 13.31 -4.55 -9.75
CA GLU A 119 13.66 -3.39 -8.92
C GLU A 119 13.48 -2.07 -9.68
N THR A 120 13.93 -2.00 -10.94
CA THR A 120 13.76 -0.81 -11.78
C THR A 120 12.29 -0.47 -11.96
N MET A 121 11.45 -1.46 -12.28
CA MET A 121 10.02 -1.26 -12.43
C MET A 121 9.35 -0.88 -11.10
N ARG A 122 9.72 -1.56 -10.01
CA ARG A 122 9.21 -1.32 -8.65
C ARG A 122 9.48 0.11 -8.21
N ASP A 123 10.72 0.57 -8.36
CA ASP A 123 11.15 1.87 -7.84
C ASP A 123 10.56 3.01 -8.67
N ARG A 124 10.56 2.91 -10.00
CA ARG A 124 9.89 3.89 -10.87
C ARG A 124 8.37 3.94 -10.65
N TYR A 125 7.73 2.80 -10.39
CA TYR A 125 6.32 2.77 -10.01
C TYR A 125 6.08 3.48 -8.67
N LEU A 126 6.97 3.31 -7.70
CA LEU A 126 6.86 3.98 -6.40
C LEU A 126 7.03 5.49 -6.53
N ASP A 127 7.90 5.97 -7.41
CA ASP A 127 8.02 7.39 -7.73
C ASP A 127 6.70 7.92 -8.33
N TYR A 128 6.14 7.21 -9.31
CA TYR A 128 4.82 7.55 -9.85
C TYR A 128 3.73 7.60 -8.76
N VAL A 129 3.68 6.61 -7.87
CA VAL A 129 2.71 6.56 -6.78
C VAL A 129 2.91 7.70 -5.80
N LYS A 130 4.16 8.07 -5.51
CA LYS A 130 4.50 9.18 -4.61
C LYS A 130 4.00 10.52 -5.16
N ASP A 131 4.13 10.72 -6.47
CA ASP A 131 3.80 11.99 -7.11
C ASP A 131 2.31 12.11 -7.45
N ASN A 132 1.60 10.99 -7.64
CA ASN A 132 0.22 10.98 -8.16
C ASN A 132 -0.83 10.48 -7.17
N LEU A 133 -0.44 9.75 -6.11
CA LEU A 133 -1.38 9.16 -5.15
C LEU A 133 -1.10 9.68 -3.72
N SER A 134 -2.02 9.36 -2.81
CA SER A 134 -1.88 9.76 -1.40
C SER A 134 -0.61 9.18 -0.76
N ALA A 135 0.00 9.93 0.17
CA ALA A 135 1.17 9.48 0.92
C ALA A 135 0.95 8.14 1.65
N ALA A 136 -0.28 7.89 2.13
CA ALA A 136 -0.67 6.61 2.73
C ALA A 136 -0.64 5.44 1.71
N THR A 137 -1.06 5.69 0.47
CA THR A 137 -0.97 4.71 -0.61
C THR A 137 0.48 4.41 -0.96
N TYR A 138 1.34 5.44 -1.07
CA TYR A 138 2.78 5.27 -1.28
C TYR A 138 3.42 4.42 -0.18
N ALA A 139 3.22 4.79 1.09
CA ALA A 139 3.78 4.05 2.22
C ALA A 139 3.27 2.59 2.26
N GLY A 140 1.99 2.38 1.97
CA GLY A 140 1.39 1.05 1.87
C GLY A 140 1.98 0.20 0.75
N HIS A 141 2.07 0.75 -0.47
CA HIS A 141 2.64 0.06 -1.62
C HIS A 141 4.12 -0.24 -1.41
N ARG A 142 4.92 0.74 -0.97
CA ARG A 142 6.36 0.58 -0.68
C ARG A 142 6.62 -0.60 0.26
N LYS A 143 5.82 -0.75 1.31
CA LYS A 143 5.90 -1.88 2.24
C LYS A 143 5.44 -3.19 1.59
N ALA A 144 4.38 -3.15 0.79
CA ALA A 144 3.76 -4.34 0.21
C ALA A 144 4.58 -5.01 -0.91
N ILE A 145 5.38 -4.24 -1.64
CA ILE A 145 6.22 -4.72 -2.76
C ILE A 145 7.70 -4.92 -2.39
N GLY A 146 8.00 -4.97 -1.08
CA GLY A 146 9.35 -5.29 -0.59
C GLY A 146 10.40 -4.20 -0.83
N ALA A 147 10.00 -2.96 -1.12
CA ALA A 147 10.95 -1.84 -1.32
C ALA A 147 11.51 -1.27 -0.01
N TYR A 148 11.05 -1.77 1.13
CA TYR A 148 11.61 -1.45 2.44
C TYR A 148 12.64 -2.53 2.80
N GLN A 149 13.94 -2.24 2.62
CA GLN A 149 15.03 -3.21 2.73
C GLN A 149 15.11 -3.89 4.12
N GLU A 150 14.82 -3.16 5.19
CA GLU A 150 14.75 -3.70 6.56
C GLU A 150 13.42 -4.42 6.86
N GLY A 151 12.52 -4.48 5.88
CA GLY A 151 11.18 -5.01 6.03
C GLY A 151 11.14 -6.52 5.92
N VAL A 152 10.36 -7.15 6.79
CA VAL A 152 10.11 -8.61 6.79
C VAL A 152 9.64 -9.14 5.41
N ILE A 153 8.98 -8.29 4.61
CA ILE A 153 8.43 -8.65 3.29
C ILE A 153 9.51 -8.67 2.20
N ALA A 154 10.63 -7.96 2.36
CA ALA A 154 11.67 -7.90 1.33
C ALA A 154 12.21 -9.31 0.98
N GLY A 155 12.33 -10.18 1.98
CA GLY A 155 12.74 -11.58 1.79
C GLY A 155 11.74 -12.41 0.95
N ASP A 156 10.45 -12.07 0.99
CA ASP A 156 9.40 -12.77 0.23
C ASP A 156 9.56 -12.52 -1.29
N PHE A 157 10.32 -11.50 -1.70
CA PHE A 157 10.57 -11.12 -3.11
C PHE A 157 11.86 -11.69 -3.72
N LYS A 158 12.63 -12.50 -2.97
CA LYS A 158 13.94 -13.02 -3.41
C LYS A 158 13.93 -13.66 -4.81
N GLY A 159 12.83 -14.33 -5.18
CA GLY A 159 12.68 -14.98 -6.49
C GLY A 159 12.51 -14.01 -7.67
N LEU A 160 12.12 -12.75 -7.41
CA LEU A 160 11.98 -11.71 -8.44
C LEU A 160 13.20 -10.79 -8.53
N CYS A 161 14.08 -10.80 -7.53
CA CYS A 161 15.20 -9.86 -7.48
C CYS A 161 16.16 -10.06 -8.66
N GLY A 162 16.44 -8.99 -9.39
CA GLY A 162 17.29 -9.01 -10.59
C GLY A 162 16.67 -9.67 -11.82
N MET A 163 15.42 -10.14 -11.74
CA MET A 163 14.73 -10.78 -12.86
C MET A 163 14.25 -9.72 -13.86
N PRO A 164 14.49 -9.90 -15.18
CA PRO A 164 13.90 -9.04 -16.20
C PRO A 164 12.39 -9.08 -16.14
N ILE A 165 11.73 -7.93 -16.24
CA ILE A 165 10.28 -7.86 -16.08
C ILE A 165 9.50 -8.67 -17.13
N LYS A 166 10.08 -8.88 -18.31
CA LYS A 166 9.50 -9.68 -19.40
C LYS A 166 9.54 -11.18 -19.12
N SER A 167 10.43 -11.62 -18.24
CA SER A 167 10.56 -13.03 -17.83
C SER A 167 9.72 -13.40 -16.63
N ILE A 168 9.18 -12.41 -15.90
CA ILE A 168 8.36 -12.67 -14.73
C ILE A 168 7.08 -13.39 -15.16
N THR A 169 6.83 -14.56 -14.59
CA THR A 169 5.67 -15.39 -14.88
C THR A 169 4.60 -15.28 -13.78
N PRO A 170 3.36 -15.75 -14.02
CA PRO A 170 2.35 -15.90 -12.97
C PRO A 170 2.81 -16.81 -11.81
N SER A 171 3.68 -17.78 -12.09
CA SER A 171 4.24 -18.68 -11.09
C SER A 171 5.15 -17.94 -10.11
N ASP A 172 5.98 -17.03 -10.61
CA ASP A 172 6.90 -16.25 -9.77
C ASP A 172 6.15 -15.32 -8.81
N ILE A 173 5.10 -14.65 -9.31
CA ILE A 173 4.20 -13.83 -8.48
C ILE A 173 3.48 -14.71 -7.45
N SER A 174 3.02 -15.90 -7.84
CA SER A 174 2.40 -16.85 -6.92
C SER A 174 3.39 -17.32 -5.84
N GLY A 175 4.67 -17.50 -6.21
CA GLY A 175 5.76 -17.81 -5.29
C GLY A 175 5.95 -16.77 -4.18
N VAL A 176 5.87 -15.48 -4.52
CA VAL A 176 5.90 -14.39 -3.52
C VAL A 176 4.72 -14.50 -2.54
N LEU A 177 3.51 -14.72 -3.06
CA LEU A 177 2.30 -14.83 -2.22
C LEU A 177 2.34 -16.06 -1.32
N LEU A 178 2.81 -17.19 -1.83
CA LEU A 178 3.03 -18.41 -1.07
C LEU A 178 4.08 -18.19 0.03
N SER A 179 5.19 -17.50 -0.27
CA SER A 179 6.21 -17.16 0.74
C SER A 179 5.62 -16.38 1.92
N ILE A 180 4.78 -15.36 1.64
CA ILE A 180 4.05 -14.60 2.67
C ILE A 180 3.10 -15.49 3.48
N GLN A 181 2.42 -16.43 2.80
CA GLN A 181 1.51 -17.39 3.44
C GLN A 181 2.26 -18.33 4.38
N GLU A 182 3.36 -18.92 3.93
CA GLU A 182 4.22 -19.82 4.71
C GLU A 182 4.74 -19.13 5.98
N ARG A 183 5.24 -17.90 5.85
CA ARG A 183 5.66 -17.08 7.00
C ARG A 183 4.52 -16.84 8.00
N GLY A 184 3.28 -16.84 7.54
CA GLY A 184 2.09 -16.68 8.37
C GLY A 184 1.64 -17.96 9.08
N LYS A 185 2.04 -19.14 8.61
CA LYS A 185 1.52 -20.42 9.14
C LYS A 185 1.79 -20.61 10.63
N ALA A 186 2.97 -20.20 11.11
CA ALA A 186 3.32 -20.29 12.53
C ALA A 186 2.40 -19.45 13.44
N LYS A 187 1.70 -18.45 12.89
CA LYS A 187 0.76 -17.57 13.61
C LYS A 187 -0.70 -17.99 13.44
N GLY A 188 -0.97 -19.11 12.74
CA GLY A 188 -2.30 -19.64 12.47
C GLY A 188 -2.80 -19.42 11.05
N LYS A 189 -3.84 -20.18 10.69
CA LYS A 189 -4.47 -20.18 9.35
C LYS A 189 -4.92 -18.76 8.98
N GLY A 190 -4.36 -18.21 7.90
CA GLY A 190 -4.75 -16.90 7.37
C GLY A 190 -4.18 -15.67 8.09
N ALA A 191 -3.20 -15.84 9.00
CA ALA A 191 -2.61 -14.73 9.75
C ALA A 191 -2.07 -13.59 8.86
N ASN A 192 -1.50 -13.92 7.70
CA ASN A 192 -0.95 -12.93 6.75
C ASN A 192 -1.86 -12.65 5.54
N TRP A 193 -3.13 -13.07 5.55
CA TRP A 193 -4.02 -12.92 4.39
C TRP A 193 -4.16 -11.47 3.91
N ASN A 194 -4.35 -10.51 4.83
CA ASN A 194 -4.43 -9.09 4.50
C ASN A 194 -3.14 -8.59 3.82
N GLN A 195 -1.98 -9.07 4.26
CA GLN A 195 -0.70 -8.73 3.68
C GLN A 195 -0.56 -9.30 2.27
N MET A 196 -0.93 -10.58 2.06
CA MET A 196 -0.95 -11.20 0.74
C MET A 196 -1.84 -10.41 -0.23
N ARG A 197 -3.05 -10.03 0.21
CA ARG A 197 -3.98 -9.26 -0.62
C ARG A 197 -3.43 -7.89 -1.00
N LEU A 198 -2.80 -7.19 -0.04
CA LEU A 198 -2.17 -5.90 -0.30
C LEU A 198 -0.98 -6.03 -1.26
N THR A 199 -0.14 -7.06 -1.07
CA THR A 199 1.00 -7.35 -1.95
C THR A 199 0.54 -7.69 -3.37
N HIS A 200 -0.47 -8.56 -3.53
CA HIS A 200 -1.05 -8.86 -4.85
C HIS A 200 -1.60 -7.60 -5.53
N SER A 201 -2.35 -6.78 -4.79
CA SER A 201 -2.89 -5.51 -5.31
C SER A 201 -1.79 -4.54 -5.74
N ALA A 202 -0.69 -4.45 -4.99
CA ALA A 202 0.41 -3.55 -5.29
C ALA A 202 1.23 -4.04 -6.49
N ILE A 203 1.54 -5.34 -6.58
CA ILE A 203 2.16 -5.96 -7.77
C ILE A 203 1.29 -5.71 -9.01
N ARG A 204 -0.03 -5.90 -8.89
CA ARG A 204 -0.97 -5.63 -9.98
C ARG A 204 -0.97 -4.17 -10.39
N GLY A 205 -0.80 -3.25 -9.44
CA GLY A 205 -0.56 -1.83 -9.68
C GLY A 205 0.72 -1.59 -10.49
N CYS A 206 1.85 -2.17 -10.09
CA CYS A 206 3.13 -2.06 -10.81
C CYS A 206 3.00 -2.48 -12.27
N PHE A 207 2.47 -3.68 -12.52
CA PHE A 207 2.33 -4.21 -13.87
C PHE A 207 1.33 -3.40 -14.70
N LYS A 208 0.21 -2.97 -14.10
CA LYS A 208 -0.79 -2.13 -14.80
C LYS A 208 -0.15 -0.80 -15.24
N TRP A 209 0.63 -0.17 -14.37
CA TRP A 209 1.36 1.05 -14.68
C TRP A 209 2.42 0.82 -15.77
N ALA A 210 3.21 -0.24 -15.67
CA ALA A 210 4.26 -0.56 -16.64
C ALA A 210 3.71 -0.89 -18.03
N THR A 211 2.50 -1.43 -18.14
CA THR A 211 1.80 -1.69 -19.41
C THR A 211 1.02 -0.47 -19.94
N SER A 212 1.03 0.67 -19.25
CA SER A 212 0.31 1.86 -19.72
C SER A 212 0.95 2.44 -20.98
N PRO A 213 0.19 3.08 -21.89
CA PRO A 213 0.74 3.60 -23.16
C PRO A 213 1.92 4.56 -22.99
N GLU A 214 1.91 5.35 -21.90
CA GLU A 214 2.96 6.32 -21.58
C GLU A 214 4.27 5.63 -21.19
N VAL A 215 4.19 4.55 -20.41
CA VAL A 215 5.35 3.86 -19.82
C VAL A 215 5.85 2.71 -20.71
N TYR A 216 4.96 2.15 -21.54
CA TYR A 216 5.26 1.02 -22.43
C TYR A 216 6.48 1.27 -23.33
N LYS A 217 6.71 2.52 -23.73
CA LYS A 217 7.87 2.91 -24.55
C LYS A 217 9.20 2.54 -23.89
N ASP A 218 9.27 2.60 -22.57
CA ASP A 218 10.48 2.28 -21.82
C ASP A 218 10.45 0.85 -21.27
N SER A 219 9.32 0.42 -20.70
CA SER A 219 9.19 -0.90 -20.08
C SER A 219 9.21 -2.03 -21.10
N LYS A 220 8.69 -1.76 -22.32
CA LYS A 220 8.43 -2.76 -23.38
C LYS A 220 7.64 -3.98 -22.87
N LEU A 221 6.84 -3.80 -21.82
CA LEU A 221 6.06 -4.86 -21.20
C LEU A 221 4.68 -4.92 -21.85
N GLU A 222 4.42 -5.98 -22.62
CA GLU A 222 3.20 -6.11 -23.42
C GLU A 222 1.98 -6.56 -22.60
N MET A 223 2.21 -7.35 -21.56
CA MET A 223 1.14 -7.95 -20.77
C MET A 223 1.32 -7.81 -19.28
N ASN A 224 0.19 -7.67 -18.60
CA ASN A 224 0.12 -7.69 -17.15
C ASN A 224 -0.11 -9.13 -16.66
N VAL A 225 0.98 -9.88 -16.46
CA VAL A 225 0.93 -11.28 -15.98
C VAL A 225 0.29 -11.43 -14.59
N SER A 226 0.27 -10.37 -13.77
CA SER A 226 -0.37 -10.42 -12.45
C SER A 226 -1.89 -10.61 -12.52
N LEU A 227 -2.52 -10.30 -13.66
CA LEU A 227 -3.94 -10.56 -13.91
C LEU A 227 -4.26 -12.06 -13.96
N MET A 228 -3.26 -12.88 -14.29
CA MET A 228 -3.40 -14.34 -14.37
C MET A 228 -3.28 -15.02 -12.99
N VAL A 229 -2.84 -14.28 -11.97
CA VAL A 229 -2.76 -14.77 -10.58
C VAL A 229 -4.06 -14.45 -9.87
N SER A 230 -4.68 -15.47 -9.29
CA SER A 230 -5.93 -15.32 -8.55
C SER A 230 -5.74 -14.40 -7.33
N VAL A 231 -6.77 -13.60 -7.04
CA VAL A 231 -6.76 -12.74 -5.86
C VAL A 231 -6.74 -13.63 -4.62
N PRO A 232 -5.82 -13.42 -3.66
CA PRO A 232 -5.78 -14.20 -2.42
C PRO A 232 -7.13 -14.19 -1.70
N THR A 233 -7.76 -15.36 -1.62
CA THR A 233 -9.02 -15.53 -0.91
C THR A 233 -8.78 -15.74 0.58
N ARG A 234 -9.65 -15.19 1.42
CA ARG A 234 -9.58 -15.44 2.86
C ARG A 234 -9.85 -16.93 3.11
N PRO A 235 -9.02 -17.64 3.89
CA PRO A 235 -9.28 -19.03 4.21
C PRO A 235 -10.67 -19.18 4.83
N LYS A 236 -11.42 -20.20 4.42
CA LYS A 236 -12.66 -20.57 5.10
C LYS A 236 -12.30 -20.92 6.55
N LYS A 237 -13.05 -20.33 7.48
CA LYS A 237 -13.02 -20.74 8.88
C LYS A 237 -13.59 -22.15 8.96
N ASP A 238 -12.88 -23.06 9.60
CA ASP A 238 -13.42 -24.40 9.82
C ASP A 238 -14.50 -24.35 10.91
N ALA A 239 -15.38 -25.35 10.99
CA ALA A 239 -16.43 -25.38 12.01
C ALA A 239 -15.85 -25.35 13.45
N THR A 240 -14.61 -25.83 13.60
CA THR A 240 -13.80 -25.76 14.83
C THR A 240 -13.19 -24.37 15.11
N ASP A 241 -13.06 -23.51 14.10
CA ASP A 241 -12.65 -22.10 14.23
C ASP A 241 -13.85 -21.18 14.55
N ILE A 242 -15.07 -21.69 14.37
CA ILE A 242 -16.28 -21.02 14.84
C ILE A 242 -16.25 -21.15 16.36
N ARG A 243 -15.68 -20.14 17.02
CA ARG A 243 -15.90 -19.95 18.47
C ARG A 243 -17.38 -20.20 18.73
N ASN A 244 -17.67 -21.15 19.62
CA ASN A 244 -19.00 -21.32 20.19
C ASN A 244 -19.57 -19.92 20.42
N LYS A 245 -20.85 -19.70 20.10
CA LYS A 245 -21.57 -18.42 20.27
C LYS A 245 -21.41 -17.72 21.65
N ALA A 246 -20.68 -18.32 22.59
CA ALA A 246 -20.21 -17.72 23.82
C ALA A 246 -19.24 -16.55 23.56
N THR A 247 -19.65 -15.38 24.05
CA THR A 247 -18.88 -14.15 24.27
C THR A 247 -18.35 -13.40 23.02
N PHE A 248 -19.26 -12.99 22.13
CA PHE A 248 -19.03 -11.84 21.22
C PHE A 248 -19.07 -10.48 21.94
N THR A 249 -19.07 -10.45 23.26
CA THR A 249 -18.82 -9.23 24.04
C THR A 249 -17.33 -8.90 23.99
N ALA A 250 -16.87 -8.34 22.88
CA ALA A 250 -15.91 -7.26 23.04
C ALA A 250 -16.64 -6.23 23.90
N ILE A 251 -16.29 -6.11 25.17
CA ILE A 251 -16.88 -5.14 26.08
C ILE A 251 -16.49 -3.77 25.51
N LEU A 252 -17.34 -3.26 24.63
CA LEU A 252 -17.29 -1.89 24.14
C LEU A 252 -17.34 -0.99 25.38
N ALA A 253 -16.55 0.08 25.37
CA ALA A 253 -16.60 1.04 26.46
C ALA A 253 -18.05 1.53 26.63
N SER A 254 -18.58 1.43 27.84
CA SER A 254 -19.90 1.98 28.17
C SER A 254 -19.88 3.50 28.03
N PRO A 255 -21.04 4.16 27.90
CA PRO A 255 -21.09 5.63 27.90
C PRO A 255 -20.39 6.25 29.12
N LEU A 256 -20.50 5.60 30.30
CA LEU A 256 -19.82 6.02 31.52
C LEU A 256 -18.29 5.90 31.42
N GLN A 257 -17.78 4.80 30.87
CA GLN A 257 -16.34 4.62 30.64
C GLN A 257 -15.79 5.66 29.64
N LEU A 258 -16.54 5.92 28.57
CA LEU A 258 -16.20 6.95 27.58
C LEU A 258 -16.19 8.35 28.21
N HIS A 259 -17.18 8.66 29.06
CA HIS A 259 -17.21 9.91 29.82
C HIS A 259 -15.97 10.05 30.72
N ASN A 260 -15.75 9.05 31.57
CA ASN A 260 -14.64 9.05 32.53
C ASN A 260 -13.30 9.17 31.81
N PHE A 261 -13.14 8.54 30.64
CA PHE A 261 -11.96 8.70 29.81
C PHE A 261 -11.83 10.12 29.26
N ALA A 262 -12.81 10.60 28.50
CA ALA A 262 -12.67 11.81 27.70
C ALA A 262 -12.77 13.12 28.51
N PHE A 263 -13.54 13.12 29.59
CA PHE A 263 -13.84 14.32 30.37
C PHE A 263 -13.16 14.36 31.74
N LYS A 264 -12.87 13.21 32.35
CA LYS A 264 -12.19 13.17 33.66
C LYS A 264 -10.72 12.84 33.51
N TRP A 265 -10.41 11.67 32.95
CA TRP A 265 -9.06 11.13 32.92
C TRP A 265 -8.12 11.92 31.98
N LEU A 266 -8.57 12.27 30.77
CA LEU A 266 -7.76 13.08 29.85
C LEU A 266 -7.48 14.48 30.40
N GLY A 267 -8.46 15.11 31.06
CA GLY A 267 -8.30 16.45 31.64
C GLY A 267 -7.48 16.48 32.93
N ALA A 268 -7.51 15.40 33.72
CA ALA A 268 -6.75 15.29 34.97
C ALA A 268 -5.28 14.87 34.75
N ASN A 269 -4.97 14.20 33.63
CA ASN A 269 -3.59 13.88 33.29
C ASN A 269 -2.91 15.09 32.65
N TYR A 270 -2.15 15.82 33.47
CA TYR A 270 -1.42 17.06 33.12
C TYR A 270 -0.44 16.91 31.93
N GLU A 271 -0.14 15.68 31.50
CA GLU A 271 0.73 15.38 30.35
C GLU A 271 -0.01 15.35 28.99
N CYS A 272 -1.34 15.43 28.96
CA CYS A 272 -2.10 15.40 27.72
C CYS A 272 -2.38 16.82 27.18
N ASP A 273 -1.78 17.16 26.05
CA ASP A 273 -2.01 18.43 25.36
C ASP A 273 -3.50 18.62 25.01
N VAL A 274 -4.04 19.82 25.21
CA VAL A 274 -5.45 20.17 24.98
C VAL A 274 -5.89 19.82 23.55
N SER A 275 -5.01 19.95 22.56
CA SER A 275 -5.30 19.58 21.17
C SER A 275 -5.56 18.08 21.00
N ILE A 276 -4.84 17.23 21.76
CA ILE A 276 -5.07 15.77 21.79
C ILE A 276 -6.43 15.48 22.41
N ILE A 277 -6.72 16.11 23.56
CA ILE A 277 -7.97 15.95 24.29
C ILE A 277 -9.14 16.32 23.37
N ASN A 278 -9.06 17.48 22.72
CA ASN A 278 -10.10 18.00 21.85
C ASN A 278 -10.27 17.15 20.58
N ALA A 279 -9.18 16.68 19.97
CA ALA A 279 -9.29 15.75 18.84
C ALA A 279 -9.97 14.42 19.23
N ILE A 280 -9.68 13.87 20.42
CA ILE A 280 -10.32 12.65 20.91
C ILE A 280 -11.80 12.88 21.19
N ARG A 281 -12.16 13.97 21.88
CA ARG A 281 -13.55 14.33 22.19
C ARG A 281 -14.37 14.52 20.93
N LEU A 282 -13.87 15.31 19.98
CA LEU A 282 -14.55 15.53 18.71
C LEU A 282 -14.74 14.21 17.96
N GLN A 283 -13.72 13.34 17.90
CA GLN A 283 -13.85 12.03 17.25
C GLN A 283 -14.91 11.15 17.93
N MET A 284 -14.85 11.06 19.26
CA MET A 284 -15.71 10.21 20.06
C MET A 284 -17.18 10.61 19.92
N LEU A 285 -17.47 11.90 20.05
CA LEU A 285 -18.84 12.44 20.04
C LEU A 285 -19.47 12.46 18.64
N THR A 286 -18.66 12.57 17.58
CA THR A 286 -19.16 12.63 16.20
C THR A 286 -19.13 11.31 15.45
N GLY A 287 -18.52 10.26 16.02
CA GLY A 287 -18.36 8.95 15.37
C GLY A 287 -17.47 8.97 14.12
N GLN A 288 -16.71 10.04 13.89
CA GLN A 288 -15.83 10.14 12.73
C GLN A 288 -14.57 9.29 12.86
N ARG A 289 -13.91 9.03 11.73
CA ARG A 289 -12.57 8.45 11.77
C ARG A 289 -11.63 9.49 12.33
N ILE A 290 -10.69 9.08 13.18
CA ILE A 290 -9.70 10.02 13.74
C ILE A 290 -8.91 10.74 12.65
N GLU A 291 -8.57 10.05 11.55
CA GLU A 291 -7.89 10.69 10.41
C GLU A 291 -8.67 11.88 9.87
N THR A 292 -10.01 11.74 9.77
CA THR A 292 -10.89 12.81 9.32
C THR A 292 -10.90 13.99 10.29
N VAL A 293 -10.80 13.74 11.60
CA VAL A 293 -10.70 14.79 12.62
C VAL A 293 -9.36 15.50 12.55
N LEU A 294 -8.25 14.75 12.49
CA LEU A 294 -6.91 15.32 12.48
C LEU A 294 -6.63 16.09 11.18
N SER A 295 -7.09 15.58 10.04
CA SER A 295 -6.90 16.26 8.75
C SER A 295 -7.87 17.41 8.52
N ALA A 296 -8.81 17.68 9.42
CA ALA A 296 -9.84 18.70 9.24
C ALA A 296 -9.23 20.09 9.07
N HIS A 297 -9.72 20.87 8.11
CA HIS A 297 -9.26 22.25 7.91
C HIS A 297 -10.14 23.22 8.69
N LYS A 298 -9.56 24.33 9.17
CA LYS A 298 -10.31 25.41 9.84
C LYS A 298 -11.48 25.90 8.97
N SER A 299 -11.26 26.01 7.65
CA SER A 299 -12.27 26.44 6.68
C SER A 299 -13.46 25.48 6.50
N GLU A 300 -13.36 24.24 7.00
CA GLU A 300 -14.48 23.28 6.94
C GLU A 300 -15.52 23.50 8.03
N PHE A 301 -15.23 24.34 9.04
CA PHE A 301 -16.13 24.61 10.15
C PHE A 301 -16.83 25.94 9.95
N VAL A 302 -18.09 25.87 9.52
CA VAL A 302 -18.91 27.05 9.22
C VAL A 302 -19.73 27.41 10.45
N ARG A 303 -19.52 28.61 11.00
CA ARG A 303 -20.33 29.14 12.10
C ARG A 303 -21.75 29.44 11.62
N THR A 304 -22.75 28.99 12.36
CA THR A 304 -24.17 29.15 12.04
C THR A 304 -24.90 29.89 13.15
N LYS A 305 -25.09 31.21 12.99
CA LYS A 305 -25.83 32.04 13.95
C LYS A 305 -27.33 31.75 13.91
N GLY A 306 -27.99 31.77 15.07
CA GLY A 306 -29.45 31.58 15.19
C GLY A 306 -29.96 30.18 14.81
N ARG A 307 -29.08 29.17 14.76
CA ARG A 307 -29.44 27.77 14.49
C ARG A 307 -29.33 26.93 15.77
N PRO A 308 -30.00 25.76 15.84
CA PRO A 308 -29.87 24.85 16.98
C PRO A 308 -28.44 24.34 17.20
N TRP A 309 -27.65 24.25 16.12
CA TRP A 309 -26.22 23.98 16.15
C TRP A 309 -25.43 25.26 15.87
N LYS A 310 -24.28 25.43 16.53
CA LYS A 310 -23.45 26.65 16.41
C LYS A 310 -22.41 26.54 15.29
N TYR A 311 -22.00 25.32 14.95
CA TYR A 311 -21.10 25.03 13.84
C TYR A 311 -21.64 23.89 12.98
N VAL A 312 -21.36 23.97 11.68
CA VAL A 312 -21.50 22.85 10.74
C VAL A 312 -20.12 22.48 10.22
N TRP A 313 -19.75 21.22 10.35
CA TRP A 313 -18.54 20.67 9.76
C TRP A 313 -18.83 20.13 8.36
N ALA A 314 -18.26 20.78 7.35
CA ALA A 314 -18.31 20.38 5.95
C ALA A 314 -17.16 19.43 5.62
N LEU A 315 -17.40 18.12 5.75
CA LEU A 315 -16.42 17.07 5.52
C LEU A 315 -16.21 16.83 4.02
N GLY A 316 -15.06 17.22 3.46
CA GLY A 316 -14.77 17.00 2.05
C GLY A 316 -13.67 17.88 1.47
N PRO A 317 -13.49 17.87 0.13
CA PRO A 317 -14.31 17.13 -0.83
C PRO A 317 -13.98 15.63 -0.83
N ASP A 318 -14.97 14.79 -1.10
CA ASP A 318 -14.72 13.40 -1.44
C ASP A 318 -14.10 13.27 -2.84
N LYS A 319 -13.91 12.03 -3.33
CA LYS A 319 -13.33 11.78 -4.66
C LYS A 319 -14.17 12.34 -5.82
N MET A 320 -15.42 12.68 -5.56
CA MET A 320 -16.38 13.23 -6.53
C MET A 320 -16.58 14.74 -6.35
N GLY A 321 -15.80 15.41 -5.49
CA GLY A 321 -15.94 16.84 -5.24
C GLY A 321 -17.07 17.20 -4.27
N ALA A 322 -17.75 16.21 -3.67
CA ALA A 322 -18.90 16.45 -2.81
C ALA A 322 -18.48 16.58 -1.34
N TYR A 323 -19.16 17.45 -0.58
CA TYR A 323 -18.98 17.54 0.85
C TYR A 323 -20.18 16.97 1.59
N ARG A 324 -19.90 16.38 2.75
CA ARG A 324 -20.92 15.92 3.68
C ARG A 324 -20.99 16.87 4.86
N LEU A 325 -22.18 17.40 5.13
CA LEU A 325 -22.41 18.32 6.22
C LEU A 325 -22.76 17.58 7.52
N LEU A 326 -22.16 18.04 8.62
CA LEU A 326 -22.35 17.52 9.95
C LEU A 326 -22.62 18.67 10.94
N PRO A 327 -23.86 18.87 11.38
CA PRO A 327 -24.20 19.90 12.36
C PRO A 327 -23.69 19.48 13.74
N LEU A 328 -22.80 20.27 14.33
CA LEU A 328 -22.15 19.89 15.58
C LEU A 328 -23.05 20.20 16.78
N PRO A 329 -23.22 19.24 17.72
CA PRO A 329 -23.87 19.50 19.01
C PRO A 329 -22.99 20.42 19.88
N ASP A 330 -23.49 20.81 21.04
CA ASP A 330 -22.96 21.95 21.79
C ASP A 330 -21.52 21.77 22.28
N VAL A 331 -21.18 20.61 22.86
CA VAL A 331 -19.80 20.38 23.33
C VAL A 331 -18.84 20.28 22.15
N CYS A 332 -19.23 19.62 21.06
CA CYS A 332 -18.44 19.59 19.83
C CYS A 332 -18.26 20.99 19.23
N SER A 333 -19.30 21.82 19.25
CA SER A 333 -19.27 23.19 18.76
C SER A 333 -18.34 24.07 19.59
N SER A 334 -18.43 23.99 20.92
CA SER A 334 -17.56 24.76 21.82
C SER A 334 -16.10 24.37 21.65
N LEU A 335 -15.81 23.08 21.54
CA LEU A 335 -14.46 22.59 21.31
C LEU A 335 -13.88 23.08 19.98
N VAL A 336 -14.68 23.06 18.91
CA VAL A 336 -14.28 23.61 17.61
C VAL A 336 -14.07 25.11 17.72
N HIS A 337 -14.94 25.82 18.45
CA HIS A 337 -14.78 27.25 18.68
C HIS A 337 -13.44 27.56 19.35
N ASP A 338 -13.12 26.89 20.46
CA ASP A 338 -11.86 27.08 21.19
C ASP A 338 -10.64 26.83 20.28
N MET A 339 -10.69 25.78 19.46
CA MET A 339 -9.63 25.46 18.50
C MET A 339 -9.52 26.47 17.35
N LEU A 340 -10.54 27.31 17.11
CA LEU A 340 -10.56 28.35 16.09
C LEU A 340 -10.25 29.75 16.64
N THR A 341 -10.44 29.99 17.94
CA THR A 341 -10.39 31.35 18.53
C THR A 341 -9.41 31.51 19.69
N SER A 342 -8.93 30.44 20.32
CA SER A 342 -8.00 30.54 21.44
C SER A 342 -6.58 30.85 20.96
N ASP A 343 -5.99 31.95 21.45
CA ASP A 343 -4.61 32.35 21.17
C ASP A 343 -3.58 31.27 21.54
N GLU A 344 -3.88 30.41 22.50
CA GLU A 344 -2.98 29.32 22.94
C GLU A 344 -3.00 28.11 22.00
N LEU A 345 -4.14 27.88 21.31
CA LEU A 345 -4.38 26.67 20.51
C LEU A 345 -4.25 26.95 19.00
N VAL A 346 -4.54 28.18 18.59
CA VAL A 346 -4.52 28.58 17.18
C VAL A 346 -3.08 28.77 16.72
N VAL A 347 -2.73 28.12 15.61
CA VAL A 347 -1.53 28.42 14.83
C VAL A 347 -1.99 29.10 13.55
N GLU A 348 -1.90 30.43 13.48
CA GLU A 348 -2.47 31.29 12.43
C GLU A 348 -2.21 30.73 11.01
N GLU A 349 -0.95 30.46 10.70
CA GLU A 349 -0.47 30.01 9.39
C GLU A 349 -0.84 28.56 9.05
N ASN A 350 -1.28 27.76 10.03
CA ASN A 350 -1.67 26.38 9.79
C ASN A 350 -3.14 26.28 9.40
N VAL A 351 -3.42 25.59 8.29
CA VAL A 351 -4.79 25.39 7.77
C VAL A 351 -5.60 24.38 8.56
N HIS A 352 -4.96 23.48 9.30
CA HIS A 352 -5.62 22.42 10.05
C HIS A 352 -6.21 22.93 11.36
N LEU A 353 -7.36 22.37 11.76
CA LEU A 353 -7.98 22.64 13.06
C LEU A 353 -7.09 22.16 14.21
N PHE A 354 -6.42 21.01 14.03
CA PHE A 354 -5.49 20.44 15.00
C PHE A 354 -4.05 20.48 14.45
N PRO A 355 -3.27 21.54 14.69
CA PRO A 355 -1.89 21.65 14.24
C PRO A 355 -0.98 20.62 14.94
N PRO A 356 0.21 20.31 14.40
CA PRO A 356 1.14 19.39 15.05
C PRO A 356 1.64 19.99 16.36
N LEU A 357 1.84 19.17 17.40
CA LEU A 357 2.35 19.65 18.70
C LEU A 357 3.81 20.09 18.65
N ARG A 358 4.57 19.48 17.74
CA ARG A 358 5.99 19.77 17.53
C ARG A 358 6.23 20.07 16.05
N PRO A 359 7.16 20.98 15.74
CA PRO A 359 7.61 21.20 14.38
C PRO A 359 8.13 19.92 13.72
N GLU A 360 8.15 19.91 12.39
CA GLU A 360 8.76 18.83 11.62
C GLU A 360 10.25 18.69 11.96
N LYS A 361 10.75 17.44 12.05
CA LYS A 361 12.16 17.18 12.38
C LYS A 361 13.09 17.93 11.42
N GLY A 362 13.89 18.84 11.95
CA GLY A 362 14.82 19.68 11.17
C GLY A 362 14.35 21.11 10.91
N LYS A 363 13.13 21.49 11.31
CA LYS A 363 12.62 22.88 11.30
C LYS A 363 12.27 23.23 12.74
N SER A 364 13.07 24.04 13.44
CA SER A 364 13.02 24.10 14.91
C SER A 364 11.78 24.78 15.51
N THR A 365 10.97 25.48 14.71
CA THR A 365 9.80 26.24 15.21
C THR A 365 8.58 26.21 14.29
N ASP A 366 8.70 25.68 13.08
CA ASP A 366 7.65 25.76 12.07
C ASP A 366 6.55 24.71 12.30
N ARG A 367 5.42 25.17 12.84
CA ARG A 367 4.16 24.40 12.97
C ARG A 367 3.14 24.76 11.90
N SER A 368 3.50 25.53 10.87
CA SER A 368 2.58 25.97 9.81
C SER A 368 2.08 24.83 8.92
N LYS A 369 2.75 23.67 8.93
CA LYS A 369 2.46 22.53 8.04
C LYS A 369 2.06 21.26 8.78
N GLY A 370 1.12 20.54 8.19
CA GLY A 370 0.64 19.25 8.68
C GLY A 370 -0.33 19.36 9.84
N HIS A 371 -0.79 18.22 10.34
CA HIS A 371 -1.73 18.12 11.44
C HIS A 371 -1.19 17.29 12.60
N LEU A 372 -1.93 17.31 13.71
CA LEU A 372 -1.67 16.51 14.90
C LEU A 372 -1.46 15.03 14.53
N SER A 373 -0.43 14.42 15.14
CA SER A 373 -0.02 13.05 14.83
C SER A 373 -0.99 12.01 15.40
N TYR A 374 -1.36 11.03 14.58
CA TYR A 374 -2.11 9.85 15.01
C TYR A 374 -1.44 9.11 16.19
N SER A 375 -0.11 9.10 16.25
CA SER A 375 0.63 8.43 17.32
C SER A 375 0.35 9.04 18.69
N ALA A 376 0.16 10.37 18.78
CA ALA A 376 -0.19 11.03 20.03
C ALA A 376 -1.56 10.57 20.54
N ILE A 377 -2.55 10.52 19.66
CA ILE A 377 -3.90 10.02 19.95
C ILE A 377 -3.84 8.55 20.41
N LYS A 378 -3.09 7.72 19.67
CA LYS A 378 -2.94 6.30 20.00
C LYS A 378 -2.32 6.11 21.38
N ASN A 379 -1.28 6.86 21.71
CA ASN A 379 -0.60 6.75 22.99
C ASN A 379 -1.50 7.14 24.15
N ALA A 380 -2.30 8.22 24.02
CA ALA A 380 -3.28 8.61 25.02
C ALA A 380 -4.31 7.51 25.29
N ILE A 381 -4.84 6.87 24.25
CA ILE A 381 -5.80 5.76 24.39
C ILE A 381 -5.13 4.52 25.01
N VAL A 382 -3.88 4.21 24.63
CA VAL A 382 -3.14 3.07 25.21
C VAL A 382 -2.86 3.29 26.69
N ALA A 383 -2.50 4.51 27.09
CA ALA A 383 -2.25 4.85 28.50
C ALA A 383 -3.51 4.73 29.36
N ALA A 384 -4.69 5.05 28.80
CA ALA A 384 -5.98 4.88 29.47
C ALA A 384 -6.46 3.42 29.53
N ARG A 385 -5.77 2.49 28.86
CA ARG A 385 -6.15 1.08 28.73
C ARG A 385 -5.33 0.20 29.65
N THR A 386 -5.58 0.33 30.94
CA THR A 386 -5.00 -0.47 32.02
C THR A 386 -6.11 -1.15 32.82
N GLU A 387 -5.78 -2.07 33.72
CA GLU A 387 -6.78 -2.75 34.57
C GLU A 387 -7.55 -1.74 35.44
N ASP A 388 -6.86 -0.72 35.96
CA ASP A 388 -7.43 0.39 36.73
C ASP A 388 -7.78 1.62 35.87
N GLY A 389 -7.67 1.49 34.55
CA GLY A 389 -7.90 2.58 33.60
C GLY A 389 -9.38 2.83 33.32
N PRO A 390 -9.75 4.02 32.82
CA PRO A 390 -11.14 4.32 32.50
C PRO A 390 -11.66 3.53 31.28
N LEU A 391 -10.77 3.00 30.44
CA LEU A 391 -11.13 2.20 29.26
C LEU A 391 -10.87 0.72 29.50
N PRO A 392 -11.75 -0.18 29.02
CA PRO A 392 -11.55 -1.62 29.18
C PRO A 392 -10.28 -2.07 28.45
N THR A 393 -9.57 -3.06 29.02
CA THR A 393 -8.35 -3.64 28.42
C THR A 393 -8.54 -4.20 27.02
N THR A 394 -9.79 -4.52 26.66
CA THR A 394 -10.19 -5.01 25.33
C THR A 394 -10.34 -3.90 24.27
N PHE A 395 -10.32 -2.62 24.68
CA PHE A 395 -10.43 -1.46 23.79
C PHE A 395 -9.21 -1.37 22.87
N LYS A 396 -9.42 -1.36 21.55
CA LYS A 396 -8.34 -1.49 20.55
C LYS A 396 -7.85 -0.16 19.98
N GLY A 397 -8.56 0.93 20.21
CA GLY A 397 -8.16 2.27 19.75
C GLY A 397 -9.32 3.09 19.19
N THR A 398 -8.99 4.07 18.36
CA THR A 398 -9.92 5.06 17.80
C THR A 398 -11.08 4.47 17.00
N HIS A 399 -10.94 3.27 16.43
CA HIS A 399 -12.04 2.58 15.76
C HIS A 399 -13.13 2.11 16.75
N ASP A 400 -12.77 1.81 18.00
CA ASP A 400 -13.75 1.39 19.00
C ASP A 400 -14.57 2.58 19.53
N HIS A 401 -14.07 3.83 19.48
CA HIS A 401 -14.91 5.03 19.69
C HIS A 401 -16.06 5.06 18.67
N ARG A 402 -15.73 4.91 17.38
CA ARG A 402 -16.72 4.89 16.31
C ARG A 402 -17.68 3.71 16.42
N ARG A 403 -17.18 2.54 16.82
CA ARG A 403 -18.04 1.37 17.05
C ARG A 403 -18.99 1.58 18.23
N ALA A 404 -18.50 2.19 19.31
CA ALA A 404 -19.33 2.56 20.45
C ALA A 404 -20.41 3.58 20.07
N PHE A 405 -20.09 4.57 19.22
CA PHE A 405 -21.07 5.49 18.63
C PHE A 405 -22.21 4.73 17.95
N THR A 406 -21.89 3.84 17.01
CA THR A 406 -22.91 3.09 16.26
C THR A 406 -23.69 2.12 17.15
N THR A 407 -23.02 1.41 18.06
CA THR A 407 -23.65 0.37 18.88
C THR A 407 -24.56 0.96 19.96
N HIS A 408 -24.19 2.09 20.56
CA HIS A 408 -25.01 2.73 21.59
C HIS A 408 -26.26 3.43 21.05
N LEU A 409 -26.37 3.55 19.72
CA LEU A 409 -27.48 4.18 19.01
C LEU A 409 -28.25 3.17 18.14
N ASP A 410 -28.00 1.87 18.29
CA ASP A 410 -28.58 0.80 17.45
C ASP A 410 -30.09 0.65 17.65
N ASP A 411 -30.61 0.97 18.84
CA ASP A 411 -32.04 0.99 19.13
C ASP A 411 -32.69 2.32 18.66
N TRP A 412 -32.64 2.54 17.35
CA TRP A 412 -33.05 3.78 16.71
C TRP A 412 -34.54 4.12 16.95
N THR A 413 -35.40 3.11 17.11
CA THR A 413 -36.84 3.30 17.36
C THR A 413 -37.08 3.92 18.73
N SER A 414 -36.43 3.42 19.79
CA SER A 414 -36.61 3.97 21.15
C SER A 414 -35.99 5.36 21.30
N LEU A 415 -34.96 5.66 20.51
CA LEU A 415 -34.33 6.98 20.43
C LEU A 415 -35.09 7.97 19.53
N GLY A 416 -36.14 7.50 18.85
CA GLY A 416 -37.02 8.31 18.00
C GLY A 416 -36.36 8.81 16.71
N PHE A 417 -35.36 8.11 16.18
CA PHE A 417 -34.79 8.42 14.88
C PHE A 417 -35.74 8.02 13.75
N VAL A 418 -35.59 8.65 12.59
CA VAL A 418 -36.47 8.42 11.43
C VAL A 418 -36.38 6.98 10.94
N ASP A 419 -35.17 6.42 10.89
CA ASP A 419 -34.92 5.04 10.48
C ASP A 419 -33.59 4.49 11.03
N GLY A 420 -33.37 3.19 10.84
CA GLY A 420 -32.10 2.53 11.18
C GLY A 420 -30.88 3.00 10.39
N LYS A 421 -31.06 3.85 9.37
CA LYS A 421 -29.96 4.44 8.60
C LYS A 421 -29.56 5.82 9.11
N SER A 422 -30.32 6.42 10.02
CA SER A 422 -30.06 7.77 10.52
C SER A 422 -28.67 7.87 11.17
N VAL A 423 -28.25 6.84 11.92
CA VAL A 423 -26.89 6.70 12.46
C VAL A 423 -25.83 6.49 11.35
N GLU A 424 -26.19 5.78 10.28
CA GLU A 424 -25.30 5.60 9.12
C GLU A 424 -25.06 6.92 8.39
N THR A 425 -26.07 7.79 8.25
CA THR A 425 -25.90 9.10 7.56
C THR A 425 -24.85 9.98 8.23
N VAL A 426 -24.77 9.95 9.56
CA VAL A 426 -23.74 10.65 10.35
C VAL A 426 -22.34 10.11 10.06
N THR A 427 -22.19 8.84 9.73
CA THR A 427 -20.89 8.15 9.74
C THR A 427 -20.41 7.69 8.35
N HIS A 428 -21.29 7.54 7.35
CA HIS A 428 -20.97 7.03 6.01
C HIS A 428 -20.50 8.10 5.02
N LYS A 429 -19.72 7.64 4.02
CA LYS A 429 -18.97 8.48 3.07
C LYS A 429 -19.75 8.86 1.80
N ASN A 430 -20.84 8.15 1.46
CA ASN A 430 -21.48 8.24 0.14
C ASN A 430 -22.74 9.12 0.08
N GLU A 431 -22.87 10.09 0.98
CA GLU A 431 -24.05 10.98 1.04
C GLU A 431 -23.94 12.21 0.09
N GLY A 432 -22.80 12.38 -0.58
CA GLY A 432 -22.53 13.54 -1.44
C GLY A 432 -23.39 13.60 -2.69
N ARG A 433 -24.59 14.16 -2.59
CA ARG A 433 -25.38 14.68 -3.72
C ARG A 433 -25.94 16.04 -3.32
N GLU A 434 -25.31 17.10 -3.85
CA GLU A 434 -25.77 18.48 -4.04
C GLU A 434 -24.70 19.53 -3.68
N SER A 435 -24.78 20.69 -4.33
CA SER A 435 -23.92 21.85 -4.10
C SER A 435 -24.08 22.35 -2.65
N VAL A 436 -23.02 22.12 -1.89
CA VAL A 436 -22.85 22.26 -0.43
C VAL A 436 -23.19 23.64 0.10
N SER A 437 -23.04 24.68 -0.73
CA SER A 437 -23.32 26.06 -0.32
C SER A 437 -24.81 26.28 -0.03
N GLN A 438 -25.74 25.62 -0.74
CA GLN A 438 -27.17 25.86 -0.54
C GLN A 438 -27.75 25.08 0.67
N SER A 439 -27.27 23.87 0.96
CA SER A 439 -27.85 23.03 2.03
C SER A 439 -27.54 23.50 3.45
N ILE A 440 -26.41 24.20 3.68
CA ILE A 440 -26.11 24.84 4.98
C ILE A 440 -27.13 25.94 5.30
N TYR A 441 -27.53 26.74 4.29
CA TYR A 441 -28.47 27.85 4.48
C TYR A 441 -29.94 27.43 4.43
N ASN A 442 -30.27 26.37 3.68
CA ASN A 442 -31.65 25.92 3.42
C ASN A 442 -32.31 25.14 4.57
N TYR A 443 -31.61 24.90 5.69
CA TYR A 443 -32.18 24.21 6.87
C TYR A 443 -32.78 22.83 6.51
N ASP A 444 -32.02 22.05 5.74
CA ASP A 444 -32.40 20.71 5.29
C ASP A 444 -32.81 19.83 6.48
N ASP A 445 -33.96 19.15 6.36
CA ASP A 445 -34.46 18.23 7.39
C ASP A 445 -33.45 17.12 7.70
N LYS A 446 -32.57 16.78 6.76
CA LYS A 446 -31.46 15.85 7.00
C LYS A 446 -30.46 16.37 8.03
N LEU A 447 -30.20 17.68 8.08
CA LEU A 447 -29.31 18.26 9.09
C LEU A 447 -29.94 18.18 10.48
N LYS A 448 -31.26 18.40 10.59
CA LYS A 448 -31.98 18.23 11.87
C LYS A 448 -31.86 16.81 12.39
N GLU A 449 -32.05 15.82 11.51
CA GLU A 449 -31.95 14.41 11.91
C GLU A 449 -30.52 14.05 12.34
N LYS A 450 -29.50 14.48 11.60
CA LYS A 450 -28.09 14.28 12.01
C LYS A 450 -27.78 14.95 13.34
N HIS A 451 -28.26 16.18 13.53
CA HIS A 451 -28.07 16.90 14.79
C HIS A 451 -28.71 16.13 15.95
N LYS A 452 -29.94 15.64 15.76
CA LYS A 452 -30.62 14.81 16.76
C LYS A 452 -29.79 13.58 17.13
N VAL A 453 -29.30 12.82 16.16
CA VAL A 453 -28.45 11.64 16.40
C VAL A 453 -27.19 12.01 17.20
N LEU A 454 -26.49 13.07 16.80
CA LEU A 454 -25.27 13.53 17.46
C LEU A 454 -25.54 14.02 18.89
N GLN A 455 -26.59 14.82 19.08
CA GLN A 455 -27.00 15.37 20.38
C GLN A 455 -27.49 14.27 21.33
N THR A 456 -28.22 13.27 20.82
CA THR A 456 -28.61 12.09 21.61
C THR A 456 -27.39 11.34 22.11
N TYR A 457 -26.37 11.15 21.26
CA TYR A 457 -25.14 10.48 21.68
C TYR A 457 -24.31 11.31 22.66
N GLU A 458 -24.15 12.61 22.39
CA GLU A 458 -23.46 13.55 23.28
C GLU A 458 -24.11 13.55 24.67
N THR A 459 -25.44 13.68 24.73
CA THR A 459 -26.22 13.54 25.97
C THR A 459 -25.97 12.18 26.64
N LYS A 460 -26.03 11.08 25.89
CA LYS A 460 -25.85 9.74 26.45
C LYS A 460 -24.48 9.55 27.11
N VAL A 461 -23.42 10.14 26.55
CA VAL A 461 -22.07 10.10 27.14
C VAL A 461 -21.95 11.07 28.30
N LEU A 462 -22.38 12.33 28.14
CA LEU A 462 -22.23 13.35 29.19
C LEU A 462 -23.01 13.02 30.46
N TYR A 463 -24.26 12.57 30.34
CA TYR A 463 -25.14 12.27 31.48
C TYR A 463 -25.03 10.82 31.98
N ALA A 464 -24.06 10.06 31.50
CA ALA A 464 -23.84 8.68 31.97
C ALA A 464 -23.43 8.59 33.45
N THR A 465 -22.92 9.68 34.02
CA THR A 465 -22.30 9.75 35.35
C THR A 465 -23.28 9.86 36.50
N THR A 466 -24.57 10.15 36.29
CA THR A 466 -25.32 10.79 37.38
C THR A 466 -26.75 10.32 37.65
N GLY A 467 -27.34 9.42 36.86
CA GLY A 467 -28.76 9.11 37.05
C GLY A 467 -29.68 10.35 37.10
N GLY A 468 -29.23 11.48 36.50
CA GLY A 468 -29.97 12.75 36.49
C GLY A 468 -29.35 13.96 37.21
N ILE A 469 -28.17 13.87 37.84
CA ILE A 469 -27.49 15.04 38.44
C ILE A 469 -26.53 15.70 37.42
N GLN A 470 -26.48 17.04 37.30
CA GLN A 470 -25.51 17.70 36.41
C GLN A 470 -24.11 17.71 37.07
N ASP A 471 -23.11 17.14 36.41
CA ASP A 471 -21.67 17.35 36.70
C ASP A 471 -21.22 18.79 36.30
N GLU A 472 -20.10 19.31 36.83
CA GLU A 472 -19.64 20.69 36.59
C GLU A 472 -19.32 21.01 35.11
N TYR A 473 -19.16 19.98 34.27
CA TYR A 473 -18.98 20.10 32.83
C TYR A 473 -20.25 20.59 32.12
N HIS A 474 -21.42 20.51 32.75
CA HIS A 474 -22.69 20.88 32.13
C HIS A 474 -22.91 22.38 32.03
N ASP A 475 -22.14 23.24 32.69
CA ASP A 475 -22.36 24.70 32.65
C ASP A 475 -21.25 25.47 31.89
N ARG A 476 -20.11 24.82 31.61
CA ARG A 476 -18.94 25.51 31.02
C ARG A 476 -19.01 25.73 29.49
N TYR A 477 -19.81 24.95 28.76
CA TYR A 477 -19.81 24.94 27.28
C TYR A 477 -21.01 25.66 26.64
N TRP A 478 -21.89 26.30 27.42
CA TRP A 478 -23.22 26.73 26.93
C TRP A 478 -23.37 28.19 26.55
N SER A 479 -22.30 28.98 26.57
CA SER A 479 -22.35 30.35 26.05
C SER A 479 -21.21 30.61 25.08
N LEU A 480 -21.35 30.06 23.87
CA LEU A 480 -20.77 30.72 22.71
C LEU A 480 -21.57 32.02 22.52
N GLU A 481 -21.00 33.16 22.94
CA GLU A 481 -21.62 34.49 22.78
C GLU A 481 -22.24 34.65 21.38
N GLU A 482 -23.47 35.17 21.31
CA GLU A 482 -24.34 35.17 20.12
C GLU A 482 -23.74 35.83 18.86
#